data_AF-A0A0A8X2X6-F1
#
_entry.id   AF-A0A0A8X2X6-F1
#
_cell.length_a   1.000
_cell.length_b   1.000
_cell.length_c   1.000
_cell.angle_alpha   90.00
_cell.angle_beta   90.00
_cell.angle_gamma   90.00
#
_symmetry.space_group_name_H-M   'P 1'
#
loop_
_entity.id
_entity.type
_entity.pdbx_description
1 polymer ?
#
loop_
_entity_poly.entity_id
_entity_poly.type
_entity_poly.pdbx_seq_one_letter_code
_entity_poly.pdbx_strand_id
1 'polypeptide(L)'
;MVLNDALEVLSNSLKQDNRVQAIFVKGSVGRGEQDEHSDLDLYCLVEENDLDAFLHSRIHHLESYGKLLFHDDIFIVAPQILAVYENMLHVDLFTVTEKTFIEKDSFKVIYDPDHRLEKFKKTQNLRLSADEFQDAVDDIAWFLFQYKKSAARGNDLWSVNMLNQVTSHLSRVLLHRYKPNEPN
;
A
#
# COMPACT_ATOMS: atom_id res chain seq x y z
N MET A 1 13.92 15.60 2.07
CA MET A 1 13.74 16.61 3.15
C MET A 1 12.25 16.69 3.48
N VAL A 2 11.41 17.11 2.53
CA VAL A 2 9.94 17.18 2.65
C VAL A 2 9.27 15.90 3.20
N LEU A 3 9.58 14.72 2.66
CA LEU A 3 8.96 13.46 3.07
C LEU A 3 9.33 13.02 4.51
N ASN A 4 10.58 13.24 4.92
CA ASN A 4 11.01 12.94 6.29
C ASN A 4 10.35 13.90 7.30
N ASP A 5 10.24 15.18 6.93
CA ASP A 5 9.57 16.18 7.75
C ASP A 5 8.08 15.83 7.92
N ALA A 6 7.42 15.38 6.83
CA ALA A 6 6.04 14.90 6.88
C ALA A 6 5.87 13.69 7.79
N LEU A 7 6.73 12.68 7.63
CA LEU A 7 6.71 11.49 8.46
C LEU A 7 6.89 11.84 9.94
N GLU A 8 7.80 12.76 10.27
CA GLU A 8 8.03 13.19 11.64
C GLU A 8 6.80 13.89 12.24
N VAL A 9 6.25 14.90 11.55
CA VAL A 9 5.09 15.67 12.04
C VAL A 9 3.86 14.77 12.21
N LEU A 10 3.53 13.97 11.19
CA LEU A 10 2.39 13.08 11.22
C LEU A 10 2.54 12.01 12.30
N SER A 11 3.73 11.40 12.42
CA SER A 11 3.98 10.41 13.46
C SER A 11 3.88 11.01 14.85
N ASN A 12 4.34 12.24 15.05
CA ASN A 12 4.24 12.91 16.33
C ASN A 12 2.78 13.23 16.70
N SER A 13 1.97 13.66 15.73
CA SER A 13 0.52 13.84 15.89
C SER A 13 -0.17 12.53 16.27
N LEU A 14 0.12 11.45 15.54
CA LEU A 14 -0.45 10.12 15.78
C LEU A 14 -0.04 9.52 17.14
N LYS A 15 1.19 9.75 17.60
CA LYS A 15 1.65 9.30 18.93
C LYS A 15 0.88 9.93 20.09
N GLN A 16 0.20 11.06 19.89
CA GLN A 16 -0.64 11.68 20.92
C GLN A 16 -2.03 11.05 21.00
N ASP A 17 -2.42 10.23 20.03
CA ASP A 17 -3.69 9.50 20.04
C ASP A 17 -3.53 8.17 20.78
N ASN A 18 -4.22 8.04 21.91
CA ASN A 18 -4.15 6.86 22.76
C ASN A 18 -4.71 5.57 22.12
N ARG A 19 -5.44 5.70 21.01
CA ARG A 19 -5.95 4.55 20.23
C ARG A 19 -4.88 3.93 19.34
N VAL A 20 -3.84 4.70 19.00
CA VAL A 20 -2.74 4.24 18.14
C VAL A 20 -1.80 3.33 18.93
N GLN A 21 -1.79 2.05 18.56
CA GLN A 21 -0.96 1.03 19.17
C GLN A 21 0.44 0.97 18.54
N ALA A 22 0.51 1.17 17.21
CA ALA A 22 1.77 1.22 16.49
C ALA A 22 1.66 2.08 15.22
N ILE A 23 2.79 2.62 14.77
CA ILE A 23 2.96 3.37 13.52
C ILE A 23 4.09 2.72 12.74
N PHE A 24 3.85 2.46 11.47
CA PHE A 24 4.85 1.90 10.56
C PHE A 24 4.64 2.45 9.16
N VAL A 25 5.67 2.33 8.32
CA VAL A 25 5.62 2.74 6.92
C VAL A 25 5.88 1.54 6.02
N LYS A 26 5.23 1.51 4.86
CA LYS A 26 5.44 0.53 3.79
C LYS A 26 5.93 1.23 2.52
N GLY A 27 5.87 0.56 1.38
CA GLY A 27 6.26 1.14 0.11
C GLY A 27 7.76 1.41 0.02
N SER A 28 8.13 2.41 -0.77
CA SER A 28 9.53 2.79 -0.97
C SER A 28 10.21 3.17 0.35
N VAL A 29 9.50 3.88 1.24
CA VAL A 29 10.00 4.29 2.56
C VAL A 29 10.22 3.08 3.48
N GLY A 30 9.30 2.11 3.45
CA GLY A 30 9.42 0.85 4.19
C GLY A 30 10.59 -0.01 3.73
N ARG A 31 10.92 0.02 2.43
CA ARG A 31 12.06 -0.70 1.83
C ARG A 31 13.38 0.07 1.85
N GLY A 32 13.37 1.36 2.14
CA GLY A 32 14.57 2.21 2.07
C GLY A 32 14.96 2.62 0.65
N GLU A 33 14.01 2.57 -0.28
CA GLU A 33 14.16 2.88 -1.70
C GLU A 33 13.60 4.27 -2.08
N GLN A 34 13.17 5.05 -1.09
CA GLN A 34 12.52 6.33 -1.31
C GLN A 34 13.44 7.38 -1.93
N ASP A 35 12.87 8.19 -2.81
CA ASP A 35 13.51 9.29 -3.53
C ASP A 35 12.67 10.58 -3.43
N GLU A 36 13.00 11.58 -4.26
CA GLU A 36 12.27 12.86 -4.29
C GLU A 36 10.88 12.79 -4.93
N HIS A 37 10.53 11.67 -5.58
CA HIS A 37 9.26 11.43 -6.23
C HIS A 37 8.36 10.47 -5.45
N SER A 38 8.85 9.97 -4.31
CA SER A 38 8.12 9.01 -3.48
C SER A 38 6.98 9.65 -2.72
N ASP A 39 5.90 8.89 -2.59
CA ASP A 39 4.80 9.11 -1.67
C ASP A 39 5.12 8.53 -0.27
N LEU A 40 4.22 8.79 0.69
CA LEU A 40 4.32 8.27 2.04
C LEU A 40 3.16 7.33 2.37
N ASP A 41 3.44 6.03 2.35
CA ASP A 41 2.57 4.97 2.81
C ASP A 41 2.65 4.82 4.34
N LEU A 42 1.80 5.54 5.07
CA LEU A 42 1.79 5.55 6.54
C LEU A 42 0.67 4.66 7.09
N TYR A 43 1.01 3.78 8.03
CA TYR A 43 0.07 2.83 8.62
C TYR A 43 -0.05 3.03 10.12
N CYS A 44 -1.28 2.96 10.60
CA CYS A 44 -1.62 2.92 12.02
C CYS A 44 -2.25 1.58 12.38
N LEU A 45 -1.68 0.93 13.39
CA LEU A 45 -2.30 -0.21 14.07
C LEU A 45 -3.17 0.31 15.21
N VAL A 46 -4.45 -0.05 15.22
CA VAL A 46 -5.42 0.29 16.27
C VAL A 46 -6.13 -0.97 16.77
N GLU A 47 -6.72 -0.89 17.96
CA GLU A 47 -7.60 -1.95 18.49
C GLU A 47 -8.94 -1.97 17.74
N GLU A 48 -9.59 -3.14 17.65
CA GLU A 48 -10.87 -3.26 16.94
C GLU A 48 -11.96 -2.37 17.53
N ASN A 49 -11.97 -2.23 18.86
CA ASN A 49 -12.96 -1.40 19.56
C ASN A 49 -12.77 0.10 19.31
N ASP A 50 -11.56 0.52 18.92
CA ASP A 50 -11.23 1.91 18.65
C ASP A 50 -11.26 2.25 17.15
N LEU A 51 -11.37 1.23 16.29
CA LEU A 51 -11.27 1.35 14.84
C LEU A 51 -12.21 2.43 14.31
N ASP A 52 -13.52 2.28 14.50
CA ASP A 52 -14.51 3.21 13.96
C ASP A 52 -14.25 4.65 14.41
N ALA A 53 -13.97 4.86 15.71
CA ALA A 53 -13.68 6.18 16.24
C ALA A 53 -12.41 6.79 15.62
N PHE A 54 -11.38 5.98 15.40
CA PHE A 54 -10.14 6.42 14.77
C PHE A 54 -10.35 6.78 13.30
N LEU A 55 -11.09 5.96 12.52
CA LEU A 55 -11.41 6.23 11.11
C LEU A 55 -12.08 7.60 10.91
N HIS A 56 -12.91 8.05 11.85
CA HIS A 56 -13.59 9.35 11.77
C HIS A 56 -12.70 10.56 12.10
N SER A 57 -11.57 10.37 12.77
CA SER A 57 -10.75 11.46 13.30
C SER A 57 -9.35 11.56 12.71
N ARG A 58 -8.92 10.53 11.97
CA ARG A 58 -7.60 10.48 11.29
C ARG A 58 -7.30 11.65 10.35
N ILE A 59 -8.32 12.31 9.79
CA ILE A 59 -8.11 13.50 8.95
C ILE A 59 -7.39 14.61 9.73
N HIS A 60 -7.66 14.75 11.03
CA HIS A 60 -6.99 15.76 11.86
C HIS A 60 -5.50 15.50 12.04
N HIS A 61 -5.07 14.23 11.97
CA HIS A 61 -3.64 13.92 11.95
C HIS A 61 -2.99 14.37 10.66
N LEU A 62 -3.65 14.19 9.51
CA LEU A 62 -3.14 14.65 8.22
C LEU A 62 -3.07 16.19 8.16
N GLU A 63 -4.10 16.88 8.64
CA GLU A 63 -4.14 18.35 8.72
C GLU A 63 -3.03 18.94 9.60
N SER A 64 -2.39 18.15 10.47
CA SER A 64 -1.28 18.62 11.32
C SER A 64 0.03 18.88 10.56
N TYR A 65 0.22 18.25 9.39
CA TYR A 65 1.42 18.49 8.57
C TYR A 65 1.31 19.75 7.73
N GLY A 66 0.13 19.98 7.15
CA GLY A 66 -0.08 21.11 6.26
C GLY A 66 -1.46 21.12 5.65
N LYS A 67 -1.69 22.12 4.80
CA LYS A 67 -2.96 22.28 4.11
C LYS A 67 -3.11 21.25 3.00
N LEU A 68 -4.23 20.54 3.02
CA LEU A 68 -4.63 19.57 2.01
C LEU A 68 -5.23 20.31 0.79
N LEU A 69 -4.78 19.95 -0.41
CA LEU A 69 -5.44 20.30 -1.67
C LEU A 69 -6.58 19.35 -1.99
N PHE A 70 -6.39 18.07 -1.64
CA PHE A 70 -7.33 17.01 -1.90
C PHE A 70 -7.19 15.93 -0.83
N HIS A 71 -8.31 15.33 -0.45
CA HIS A 71 -8.30 14.07 0.27
C HIS A 71 -9.54 13.25 -0.09
N ASP A 72 -9.45 11.93 0.03
CA ASP A 72 -10.57 11.01 -0.12
C ASP A 72 -10.45 9.83 0.83
N ASP A 73 -11.59 9.31 1.29
CA ASP A 73 -11.68 8.17 2.19
C ASP A 73 -12.07 6.94 1.37
N ILE A 74 -11.12 6.02 1.17
CA ILE A 74 -11.27 4.91 0.25
C ILE A 74 -10.83 3.60 0.89
N PHE A 75 -11.29 2.50 0.29
CA PHE A 75 -10.89 1.16 0.67
C PHE A 75 -10.27 0.46 -0.56
N ILE A 76 -8.96 0.20 -0.49
CA ILE A 76 -8.25 -0.60 -1.51
C ILE A 76 -7.88 -1.95 -0.92
N VAL A 77 -7.02 -1.94 0.08
CA VAL A 77 -6.59 -3.13 0.84
C VAL A 77 -6.93 -3.03 2.33
N ALA A 78 -7.00 -1.80 2.85
CA ALA A 78 -7.46 -1.43 4.18
C ALA A 78 -8.11 -0.05 4.10
N PRO A 79 -8.90 0.37 5.11
CA PRO A 79 -9.41 1.75 5.18
C PRO A 79 -8.25 2.74 5.15
N GLN A 80 -8.29 3.69 4.23
CA GLN A 80 -7.25 4.71 4.10
C GLN A 80 -7.82 6.09 3.77
N ILE A 81 -7.12 7.13 4.19
CA ILE A 81 -7.27 8.45 3.58
C ILE A 81 -6.11 8.67 2.62
N LEU A 82 -6.44 8.88 1.35
CA LEU A 82 -5.51 9.42 0.37
C LEU A 82 -5.50 10.94 0.55
N ALA A 83 -4.31 11.53 0.75
CA ALA A 83 -4.13 12.95 0.99
C ALA A 83 -3.07 13.55 0.06
N VAL A 84 -3.40 14.67 -0.58
CA VAL A 84 -2.48 15.46 -1.40
C VAL A 84 -2.37 16.87 -0.83
N TYR A 85 -1.15 17.29 -0.52
CA TYR A 85 -0.85 18.60 0.09
C TYR A 85 -0.54 19.69 -0.96
N GLU A 86 -0.53 20.96 -0.55
CA GLU A 86 -0.17 22.10 -1.43
C GLU A 86 1.24 21.99 -2.05
N ASN A 87 2.17 21.29 -1.39
CA ASN A 87 3.50 21.00 -1.91
C ASN A 87 3.54 19.76 -2.82
N MET A 88 2.38 19.23 -3.21
CA MET A 88 2.18 18.02 -4.02
C MET A 88 2.69 16.73 -3.37
N LEU A 89 3.01 16.74 -2.08
CA LEU A 89 3.25 15.49 -1.35
C LEU A 89 1.96 14.67 -1.32
N HIS A 90 2.07 13.39 -1.64
CA HIS A 90 1.01 12.40 -1.51
C HIS A 90 1.31 11.52 -0.29
N VAL A 91 0.32 11.40 0.60
CA VAL A 91 0.35 10.55 1.78
C VAL A 91 -0.89 9.66 1.76
N ASP A 92 -0.70 8.35 1.91
CA ASP A 92 -1.78 7.42 2.19
C ASP A 92 -1.71 7.02 3.67
N LEU A 93 -2.77 7.34 4.43
CA LEU A 93 -2.89 6.98 5.85
C LEU A 93 -3.81 5.78 6.01
N PHE A 94 -3.21 4.59 6.08
CA PHE A 94 -3.89 3.32 6.28
C PHE A 94 -4.19 3.07 7.75
N THR A 95 -5.34 2.46 8.02
CA THR A 95 -5.72 1.98 9.36
C THR A 95 -5.94 0.48 9.33
N VAL A 96 -5.23 -0.25 10.17
CA VAL A 96 -5.35 -1.70 10.30
C VAL A 96 -5.51 -2.11 11.77
N THR A 97 -6.05 -3.30 11.97
CA THR A 97 -6.03 -4.00 13.25
C THR A 97 -5.10 -5.22 13.12
N GLU A 98 -4.85 -5.93 14.20
CA GLU A 98 -4.04 -7.15 14.10
C GLU A 98 -4.69 -8.23 13.20
N LYS A 99 -6.01 -8.21 13.04
CA LYS A 99 -6.73 -9.13 12.15
C LYS A 99 -6.70 -8.72 10.69
N THR A 100 -6.63 -7.41 10.43
CA THR A 100 -6.62 -6.86 9.06
C THR A 100 -5.22 -6.47 8.60
N PHE A 101 -4.18 -6.81 9.37
CA PHE A 101 -2.79 -6.57 9.01
C PHE A 101 -2.44 -7.28 7.69
N ILE A 102 -1.86 -6.52 6.76
CA ILE A 102 -1.47 -7.04 5.46
C ILE A 102 -0.01 -7.50 5.55
N GLU A 103 0.24 -8.78 5.35
CA GLU A 103 1.60 -9.36 5.47
C GLU A 103 2.46 -9.21 4.20
N LYS A 104 1.88 -8.78 3.08
CA LYS A 104 2.63 -8.50 1.86
C LYS A 104 3.47 -7.22 2.03
N ASP A 105 4.65 -7.23 1.42
CA ASP A 105 5.65 -6.14 1.43
C ASP A 105 6.40 -5.92 2.76
N SER A 106 7.55 -5.26 2.67
CA SER A 106 8.33 -4.82 3.82
C SER A 106 7.65 -3.67 4.56
N PHE A 107 7.97 -3.50 5.83
CA PHE A 107 7.54 -2.37 6.63
C PHE A 107 8.67 -1.96 7.57
N LYS A 108 8.72 -0.68 7.87
CA LYS A 108 9.65 -0.10 8.85
C LYS A 108 8.85 0.46 10.01
N VAL A 109 9.17 0.03 11.22
CA VAL A 109 8.53 0.50 12.45
C VAL A 109 8.98 1.94 12.75
N ILE A 110 8.02 2.80 13.06
CA ILE A 110 8.23 4.19 13.51
C ILE A 110 7.89 4.34 15.00
N TYR A 111 6.87 3.62 15.47
CA TYR A 111 6.42 3.60 16.85
C TYR A 111 5.75 2.25 17.15
N ASP A 112 6.17 1.53 18.19
CA ASP A 112 5.56 0.26 18.63
C ASP A 112 6.02 -0.06 20.06
N PRO A 113 5.51 0.67 21.08
CA PRO A 113 5.99 0.55 22.46
C PRO A 113 5.78 -0.83 23.06
N ASP A 114 4.74 -1.54 22.62
CA ASP A 114 4.36 -2.87 23.13
C ASP A 114 4.82 -4.03 22.23
N HIS A 115 5.66 -3.74 21.22
CA HIS A 115 6.24 -4.74 20.32
C HIS A 115 5.21 -5.60 19.56
N ARG A 116 4.04 -5.03 19.24
CA ARG A 116 2.92 -5.73 18.58
C ARG A 116 3.25 -6.13 17.14
N LEU A 117 4.15 -5.40 16.48
CA LEU A 117 4.53 -5.65 15.09
C LEU A 117 5.60 -6.75 14.93
N GLU A 118 6.28 -7.16 16.00
CA GLU A 118 7.35 -8.17 15.93
C GLU A 118 6.90 -9.50 15.34
N LYS A 119 5.65 -9.92 15.63
CA LYS A 119 5.09 -11.17 15.11
C LYS A 119 4.92 -11.16 13.58
N PHE A 120 4.74 -9.99 12.98
CA PHE A 120 4.53 -9.84 11.54
C PHE A 120 5.83 -9.70 10.75
N LYS A 121 6.97 -9.41 11.39
CA LYS A 121 8.27 -9.28 10.67
C LYS A 121 8.66 -10.54 9.90
N LYS A 122 8.29 -11.72 10.42
CA LYS A 122 8.60 -13.02 9.77
C LYS A 122 7.65 -13.39 8.65
N THR A 123 6.48 -12.75 8.57
CA THR A 123 5.46 -13.06 7.57
C THR A 123 5.57 -12.20 6.31
N GLN A 124 6.43 -11.18 6.35
CA GLN A 124 6.71 -10.28 5.23
C GLN A 124 7.27 -11.02 4.02
N ASN A 125 6.56 -10.94 2.90
CA ASN A 125 7.03 -11.49 1.65
C ASN A 125 6.37 -10.83 0.42
N LEU A 126 7.02 -10.96 -0.73
CA LEU A 126 6.48 -10.60 -2.05
C LEU A 126 6.13 -11.84 -2.88
N ARG A 127 6.10 -13.02 -2.26
CA ARG A 127 5.93 -14.29 -2.96
C ARG A 127 4.49 -14.47 -3.39
N LEU A 128 4.31 -15.05 -4.57
CA LEU A 128 3.01 -15.57 -4.98
C LEU A 128 2.81 -16.96 -4.38
N SER A 129 1.61 -17.22 -3.85
CA SER A 129 1.15 -18.58 -3.61
C SER A 129 1.05 -19.35 -4.93
N ALA A 130 0.93 -20.67 -4.85
CA ALA A 130 0.74 -21.49 -6.05
C ALA A 130 -0.53 -21.09 -6.82
N ASP A 131 -1.60 -20.79 -6.09
CA ASP A 131 -2.87 -20.34 -6.67
C ASP A 131 -2.71 -18.94 -7.30
N GLU A 132 -2.09 -17.99 -6.59
CA GLU A 132 -1.83 -16.64 -7.12
C GLU A 132 -0.94 -16.67 -8.38
N PHE A 133 -0.01 -17.62 -8.46
CA PHE A 133 0.81 -17.85 -9.64
C PHE A 133 -0.01 -18.44 -10.79
N GLN A 134 -0.82 -19.46 -10.51
CA GLN A 134 -1.67 -20.11 -11.50
C GLN A 134 -2.69 -19.13 -12.08
N ASP A 135 -3.36 -18.34 -11.23
CA ASP A 135 -4.28 -17.27 -11.64
C ASP A 135 -3.58 -16.28 -12.58
N ALA A 136 -2.36 -15.85 -12.26
CA ALA A 136 -1.60 -14.95 -13.13
C ALA A 136 -1.27 -15.58 -14.49
N VAL A 137 -0.97 -16.88 -14.56
CA VAL A 137 -0.74 -17.58 -15.82
C VAL A 137 -2.02 -17.66 -16.66
N ASP A 138 -3.14 -18.00 -16.03
CA ASP A 138 -4.44 -18.13 -16.70
C ASP A 138 -4.94 -16.77 -17.22
N ASP A 139 -4.76 -15.70 -16.43
CA ASP A 139 -5.11 -14.35 -16.83
C ASP A 139 -4.30 -13.85 -18.03
N ILE A 140 -3.01 -14.20 -18.14
CA ILE A 140 -2.20 -13.89 -19.33
C ILE A 140 -2.84 -14.50 -20.58
N ALA A 141 -3.19 -15.79 -20.53
CA ALA A 141 -3.81 -16.48 -21.66
C ALA A 141 -5.18 -15.87 -22.02
N TRP A 142 -5.98 -15.56 -20.99
CA TRP A 142 -7.30 -14.93 -21.16
C TRP A 142 -7.20 -13.54 -21.79
N PHE A 143 -6.34 -12.66 -21.30
CA PHE A 143 -6.21 -11.31 -21.81
C PHE A 143 -5.57 -11.26 -23.20
N LEU A 144 -4.64 -12.16 -23.53
CA LEU A 144 -4.14 -12.31 -24.90
C LEU A 144 -5.23 -12.74 -25.89
N PHE A 145 -6.12 -13.64 -25.47
CA PHE A 145 -7.27 -14.03 -26.27
C PHE A 145 -8.24 -12.86 -26.50
N GLN A 146 -8.52 -12.06 -25.45
CA GLN A 146 -9.36 -10.87 -25.55
C GLN A 146 -8.72 -9.77 -26.40
N TYR A 147 -7.40 -9.59 -26.30
CA TYR A 147 -6.62 -8.73 -27.18
C TYR A 147 -6.81 -9.13 -28.65
N LYS A 148 -6.60 -10.40 -29.00
CA LYS A 148 -6.77 -10.88 -30.39
C LYS A 148 -8.15 -10.56 -30.94
N LYS A 149 -9.20 -10.77 -30.14
CA LYS A 149 -10.59 -10.49 -30.51
C LYS A 149 -10.87 -9.00 -30.70
N SER A 150 -10.27 -8.14 -29.88
CA SER A 150 -10.51 -6.69 -29.93
C SER A 150 -9.72 -6.01 -31.02
N ALA A 151 -8.47 -6.42 -31.22
CA ALA A 151 -7.63 -5.98 -32.34
C ALA A 151 -8.28 -6.33 -33.69
N ALA A 152 -8.81 -7.55 -33.84
CA ALA A 152 -9.53 -7.97 -35.05
C ALA A 152 -10.80 -7.15 -35.35
N ARG A 153 -11.33 -6.43 -34.35
CA ARG A 153 -12.49 -5.54 -34.50
C ARG A 153 -12.10 -4.06 -34.64
N GLY A 154 -10.81 -3.75 -34.66
CA GLY A 154 -10.31 -2.36 -34.69
C GLY A 154 -10.62 -1.58 -33.40
N ASN A 155 -10.81 -2.26 -32.26
CA ASN A 155 -10.99 -1.58 -30.98
C ASN A 155 -9.64 -1.38 -30.29
N ASP A 156 -8.90 -0.39 -30.75
CA ASP A 156 -7.50 -0.19 -30.35
C ASP A 156 -7.36 0.18 -28.86
N LEU A 157 -8.25 1.04 -28.34
CA LEU A 157 -8.22 1.43 -26.92
C LEU A 157 -8.41 0.23 -25.99
N TRP A 158 -9.38 -0.64 -26.29
CA TRP A 158 -9.58 -1.85 -25.51
C TRP A 158 -8.43 -2.83 -25.69
N SER A 159 -7.88 -2.93 -26.90
CA SER A 159 -6.73 -3.80 -27.19
C SER A 159 -5.51 -3.42 -26.35
N VAL A 160 -5.18 -2.12 -26.27
CA VAL A 160 -4.10 -1.62 -25.43
C VAL A 160 -4.36 -1.92 -23.95
N ASN A 161 -5.60 -1.73 -23.48
CA ASN A 161 -5.95 -2.08 -22.10
C ASN A 161 -5.74 -3.58 -21.81
N MET A 162 -6.08 -4.48 -22.74
CA MET A 162 -5.81 -5.93 -22.59
C MET A 162 -4.31 -6.23 -22.54
N LEU A 163 -3.48 -5.55 -23.34
CA LEU A 163 -2.03 -5.70 -23.26
C LEU A 163 -1.45 -5.19 -21.93
N ASN A 164 -2.01 -4.14 -21.34
CA ASN A 164 -1.62 -3.69 -20.00
C ASN A 164 -1.90 -4.76 -18.94
N GLN A 165 -3.06 -5.42 -19.02
CA GLN A 165 -3.38 -6.55 -18.13
C GLN A 165 -2.37 -7.69 -18.32
N VAL A 166 -2.10 -8.11 -19.57
CA VAL A 166 -1.08 -9.13 -19.87
C VAL A 166 0.27 -8.76 -19.24
N THR A 167 0.71 -7.52 -19.39
CA THR A 167 1.99 -7.05 -18.85
C THR A 167 2.03 -7.14 -17.32
N SER A 168 0.94 -6.76 -16.65
CA SER A 168 0.80 -6.85 -15.19
C SER A 168 0.87 -8.30 -14.68
N HIS A 169 0.16 -9.23 -15.30
CA HIS A 169 0.21 -10.63 -14.89
C HIS A 169 1.54 -11.31 -15.25
N LEU A 170 2.14 -10.94 -16.39
CA LEU A 170 3.46 -11.44 -16.78
C LEU A 170 4.54 -11.02 -15.78
N SER A 171 4.51 -9.78 -15.28
CA SER A 171 5.50 -9.33 -14.29
C SER A 171 5.43 -10.17 -13.00
N ARG A 172 4.23 -10.54 -12.55
CA ARG A 172 3.99 -11.45 -11.42
C ARG A 172 4.60 -12.83 -11.67
N VAL A 173 4.36 -13.43 -12.84
CA VAL A 173 4.92 -14.73 -13.23
C VAL A 173 6.46 -14.67 -13.28
N LEU A 174 7.04 -13.60 -13.85
CA LEU A 174 8.48 -13.43 -13.92
C LEU A 174 9.10 -13.24 -12.53
N LEU A 175 8.47 -12.47 -11.65
CA LEU A 175 8.89 -12.30 -10.25
C LEU A 175 8.95 -13.67 -9.56
N HIS A 176 7.90 -14.47 -9.66
CA HIS A 176 7.88 -15.82 -9.09
C HIS A 176 8.97 -16.72 -9.67
N ARG A 177 9.26 -16.64 -10.98
CA ARG A 177 10.30 -17.45 -11.62
C ARG A 177 11.71 -17.07 -11.18
N TYR A 178 12.03 -15.78 -11.13
CA TYR A 178 13.40 -15.31 -10.88
C TYR A 178 13.71 -15.09 -9.42
N LYS A 179 12.70 -14.81 -8.60
CA LYS A 179 12.81 -14.60 -7.15
C LYS A 179 11.82 -15.49 -6.39
N PRO A 180 11.80 -16.82 -6.64
CA PRO A 180 10.83 -17.73 -5.99
C PRO A 180 10.97 -17.77 -4.47
N ASN A 181 12.18 -17.48 -4.00
CA ASN A 181 12.58 -17.67 -2.62
C ASN A 181 13.02 -16.39 -1.92
N GLU A 182 12.98 -15.19 -2.51
CA GLU A 182 13.42 -13.98 -1.79
C GLU A 182 12.61 -13.82 -0.50
N PRO A 183 13.23 -13.96 0.69
CA PRO A 183 12.87 -13.15 1.83
C PRO A 183 13.51 -11.78 1.60
N ASN A 184 13.00 -10.73 2.23
CA ASN A 184 13.76 -9.47 2.27
C ASN A 184 15.14 -9.70 2.92
#